data_AF-A0AB37J9S5-F1
#
_entry.id   AF-A0AB37J9S5-F1
#
_cell.length_a   1.000
_cell.length_b   1.000
_cell.length_c   1.000
_cell.angle_alpha   90.00
_cell.angle_beta   90.00
_cell.angle_gamma   90.00
#
_symmetry.space_group_name_H-M   'P 1'
#
loop_
_entity.id
_entity.type
_entity.pdbx_description
1 polymer ?
#
loop_
_entity_poly.entity_id
_entity_poly.type
_entity_poly.pdbx_seq_one_letter_code
_entity_poly.pdbx_strand_id
1 'polypeptide(L)'
;VYNESYQFSTLIFTWIAMKQGFGLASIMSVLIGIVFFTFAASFLYFRLYTDLERNQQQYKMIAKVGLSKPELKKIVSRQLALLFFLPIVIAITHSAVAFTALQELADFSVLGSSIMVLISFLVLQIIYFYVVRAQYLKKMYKTIF
;
A
#
# COMPACT_ATOMS: atom_id res chain seq x y z
N VAL A 1 -37.99 -39.53 -16.58
CA VAL A 1 -38.87 -38.37 -16.30
C VAL A 1 -38.05 -37.38 -15.51
N TYR A 2 -37.44 -36.40 -16.19
CA TYR A 2 -36.67 -35.34 -15.55
C TYR A 2 -37.67 -34.36 -14.94
N ASN A 3 -37.76 -34.34 -13.60
CA ASN A 3 -38.61 -33.41 -12.87
C ASN A 3 -37.82 -32.11 -12.69
N GLU A 4 -37.78 -31.28 -13.73
CA GLU A 4 -37.25 -29.92 -13.62
C GLU A 4 -38.25 -29.10 -12.79
N SER A 5 -37.92 -28.89 -11.52
CA SER A 5 -38.69 -28.05 -10.62
C SER A 5 -38.49 -26.58 -11.01
N TYR A 6 -39.43 -26.04 -11.78
CA TYR A 6 -39.46 -24.62 -12.14
C TYR A 6 -39.62 -23.76 -10.88
N GLN A 7 -38.54 -23.08 -10.50
CA GLN A 7 -38.53 -22.10 -9.41
C GLN A 7 -38.90 -20.73 -9.99
N PHE A 8 -40.10 -20.25 -9.68
CA PHE A 8 -40.52 -18.90 -10.04
C PHE A 8 -39.97 -17.91 -9.01
N SER A 9 -38.97 -17.14 -9.41
CA SER A 9 -38.45 -16.02 -8.62
C SER A 9 -38.76 -14.70 -9.32
N THR A 10 -39.07 -13.66 -8.55
CA THR A 10 -39.26 -12.32 -9.10
C THR A 10 -37.91 -11.62 -9.21
N LEU A 11 -37.63 -11.02 -10.37
CA LEU A 11 -36.38 -10.29 -10.65
C LEU A 11 -36.11 -9.15 -9.64
N ILE A 12 -37.15 -8.60 -9.03
CA ILE A 12 -37.05 -7.55 -8.01
C ILE A 12 -36.44 -8.08 -6.71
N PHE A 13 -36.85 -9.26 -6.24
CA PHE A 13 -36.28 -9.84 -5.01
C PHE A 13 -34.81 -10.24 -5.22
N THR A 14 -34.47 -10.79 -6.38
CA THR A 14 -33.08 -11.14 -6.70
C THR A 14 -32.20 -9.89 -6.82
N TRP A 15 -32.68 -8.83 -7.47
CA TRP A 15 -31.94 -7.57 -7.58
C TRP A 15 -31.70 -6.90 -6.22
N ILE A 16 -32.71 -6.88 -5.34
CA ILE A 16 -32.57 -6.33 -3.98
C ILE A 16 -31.54 -7.15 -3.19
N ALA A 17 -31.62 -8.49 -3.23
CA ALA A 17 -30.66 -9.36 -2.56
C ALA A 17 -29.23 -9.17 -3.07
N MET A 18 -29.04 -9.08 -4.39
CA MET A 18 -27.73 -8.80 -5.01
C MET A 18 -27.21 -7.42 -4.60
N LYS A 19 -28.05 -6.39 -4.65
CA LYS A 19 -27.66 -5.03 -4.24
C LYS A 19 -27.24 -4.98 -2.77
N GLN A 20 -27.96 -5.68 -1.89
CA GLN A 20 -27.62 -5.77 -0.49
C GLN A 20 -26.29 -6.52 -0.27
N GLY A 21 -26.09 -7.65 -0.97
CA GLY A 21 -24.84 -8.42 -0.93
C GLY A 21 -23.62 -7.60 -1.40
N PHE A 22 -23.72 -6.94 -2.55
CA PHE A 22 -22.65 -6.06 -3.04
C PHE A 22 -22.42 -4.85 -2.14
N GLY A 23 -23.47 -4.30 -1.54
CA GLY A 23 -23.36 -3.22 -0.56
C GLY A 23 -22.53 -3.63 0.66
N LEU A 24 -22.83 -4.81 1.23
CA LEU A 24 -22.07 -5.36 2.36
C LEU A 24 -20.61 -5.67 1.96
N ALA A 25 -20.40 -6.31 0.82
CA ALA A 25 -19.05 -6.62 0.32
C ALA A 25 -18.21 -5.35 0.08
N SER A 26 -18.84 -4.27 -0.41
CA SER A 26 -18.17 -2.98 -0.61
C SER A 26 -17.70 -2.37 0.71
N ILE A 27 -18.58 -2.30 1.72
CA ILE A 27 -18.24 -1.78 3.05
C ILE A 27 -17.09 -2.59 3.67
N MET A 28 -17.17 -3.92 3.60
CA MET A 28 -16.11 -4.81 4.09
C MET A 28 -14.78 -4.54 3.38
N SER A 29 -14.79 -4.42 2.05
CA SER A 29 -13.58 -4.20 1.26
C SER A 29 -12.89 -2.87 1.60
N VAL A 30 -13.67 -1.79 1.77
CA VAL A 30 -13.11 -0.48 2.15
C VAL A 30 -12.53 -0.52 3.57
N LEU A 31 -13.24 -1.11 4.54
CA LEU A 31 -12.74 -1.23 5.91
C LEU A 31 -11.46 -2.05 5.99
N ILE A 32 -11.43 -3.20 5.31
CA ILE A 32 -10.24 -4.05 5.20
C ILE A 32 -9.09 -3.24 4.60
N GLY A 33 -9.32 -2.53 3.50
CA GLY A 33 -8.32 -1.67 2.86
C GLY A 33 -7.72 -0.64 3.81
N ILE A 34 -8.57 0.08 4.59
CA ILE A 34 -8.11 1.10 5.55
C ILE A 34 -7.28 0.47 6.68
N VAL A 35 -7.72 -0.67 7.23
CA VAL A 35 -7.01 -1.35 8.31
C VAL A 35 -5.64 -1.83 7.84
N PHE A 36 -5.57 -2.51 6.69
CA PHE A 36 -4.29 -2.99 6.14
C PHE A 36 -3.37 -1.83 5.76
N PHE A 37 -3.90 -0.74 5.21
CA PHE A 37 -3.11 0.45 4.90
C PHE A 37 -2.51 1.07 6.17
N THR A 38 -3.32 1.23 7.21
CA THR A 38 -2.87 1.80 8.50
C THR A 38 -1.86 0.89 9.17
N PHE A 39 -2.06 -0.43 9.11
CA PHE A 39 -1.11 -1.42 9.63
C PHE A 39 0.24 -1.34 8.90
N ALA A 40 0.23 -1.32 7.56
CA ALA A 40 1.44 -1.19 6.75
C ALA A 40 2.18 0.13 7.03
N ALA A 41 1.46 1.25 7.13
CA ALA A 41 2.05 2.55 7.47
C ALA A 41 2.67 2.54 8.88
N SER A 42 1.96 1.96 9.86
CA SER A 42 2.45 1.83 11.24
C SER A 42 3.68 0.93 11.32
N PHE A 43 3.68 -0.18 10.58
CA PHE A 43 4.82 -1.09 10.50
C PHE A 43 6.07 -0.41 9.93
N LEU A 44 5.93 0.35 8.84
CA LEU A 44 7.03 1.13 8.26
C LEU A 44 7.56 2.18 9.23
N TYR A 45 6.66 2.91 9.89
CA TYR A 45 7.04 3.91 10.89
C TYR A 45 7.79 3.27 12.07
N PHE A 46 7.27 2.16 12.61
CA PHE A 46 7.90 1.44 13.70
C PHE A 46 9.29 0.93 13.31
N ARG A 47 9.41 0.31 12.14
CA ARG A 47 10.70 -0.17 11.61
C ARG A 47 11.71 0.96 11.54
N LEU A 48 11.29 2.10 11.00
CA LEU A 48 12.15 3.27 10.84
C LEU A 48 12.56 3.88 12.18
N TYR A 49 11.66 3.87 13.17
CA TYR A 49 11.91 4.37 14.52
C TYR A 49 12.87 3.46 15.29
N THR A 50 12.68 2.15 15.24
CA THR A 50 13.57 1.17 15.89
C THR A 50 14.99 1.24 15.29
N ASP A 51 15.12 1.42 13.99
CA ASP A 51 16.42 1.55 13.33
C ASP A 51 17.06 2.94 13.51
N LEU A 52 16.30 3.96 13.96
CA LEU A 52 16.74 5.35 14.00
C LEU A 52 17.95 5.57 14.91
N GLU A 53 17.91 5.11 16.15
CA GLU A 53 18.98 5.39 17.13
C GLU A 53 20.31 4.78 16.69
N ARG A 54 20.27 3.53 16.22
CA ARG A 54 21.44 2.84 15.65
C ARG A 54 22.00 3.58 14.45
N ASN A 55 21.14 3.99 13.52
CA ASN A 55 21.55 4.75 12.34
C ASN A 55 22.18 6.10 12.75
N GLN A 56 21.57 6.81 13.71
CA GLN A 56 22.11 8.08 14.21
C GLN A 56 23.51 7.94 14.80
N GLN A 57 23.75 6.90 15.61
CA GLN A 57 25.08 6.65 16.18
C GLN A 57 26.12 6.37 15.10
N GLN A 58 25.79 5.51 14.12
CA GLN A 58 26.67 5.20 13.00
C GLN A 58 26.99 6.44 12.16
N TYR A 59 25.97 7.18 11.71
CA TYR A 59 26.18 8.38 10.90
C TYR A 59 26.90 9.50 11.67
N LYS A 60 26.73 9.60 12.99
CA LYS A 60 27.51 10.52 13.83
C LYS A 60 28.99 10.18 13.87
N MET A 61 29.36 8.89 13.88
CA MET A 61 30.75 8.47 13.77
C MET A 61 31.34 8.82 12.40
N ILE A 62 30.59 8.56 11.31
CA ILE A 62 31.04 8.89 9.94
C ILE A 62 31.14 10.41 9.75
N ALA A 63 30.27 11.20 10.38
CA ALA A 63 30.34 12.67 10.36
C ALA A 63 31.65 13.21 10.95
N LYS A 64 32.22 12.55 11.96
CA LYS A 64 33.55 12.92 12.49
C LYS A 64 34.69 12.73 11.49
N VAL A 65 34.51 11.88 10.48
CA VAL A 65 35.50 11.58 9.43
C VAL A 65 35.23 12.39 8.15
N GLY A 66 34.19 13.24 8.14
CA GLY A 66 33.92 14.17 7.04
C GLY A 66 32.59 13.98 6.29
N LEU A 67 31.62 13.23 6.83
CA LEU A 67 30.30 13.11 6.19
C LEU A 67 29.60 14.47 6.09
N SER A 68 29.32 14.91 4.87
CA SER A 68 28.60 16.14 4.63
C SER A 68 27.07 15.95 4.74
N LYS A 69 26.35 17.02 5.05
CA LYS A 69 24.87 17.05 5.07
C LYS A 69 24.22 16.54 3.76
N PRO A 70 24.65 16.94 2.54
CA PRO A 70 24.06 16.44 1.31
C PRO A 70 24.31 14.94 1.06
N GLU A 71 25.46 14.41 1.49
CA GLU A 71 25.74 12.97 1.40
C GLU A 71 24.82 12.17 2.32
N LEU A 72 24.68 12.59 3.58
CA LEU A 72 23.73 11.98 4.53
C LEU A 72 22.31 11.98 3.96
N LYS A 73 21.87 13.11 3.38
CA LYS A 73 20.56 13.22 2.73
C LYS A 73 20.36 12.17 1.65
N LYS A 74 21.38 11.97 0.79
CA LYS A 74 21.32 11.05 -0.34
C LYS A 74 21.24 9.60 0.13
N ILE A 75 22.05 9.22 1.12
CA ILE A 75 22.08 7.87 1.68
C ILE A 75 20.73 7.54 2.32
N VAL A 76 20.27 8.39 3.25
CA VAL A 76 18.99 8.20 3.96
C VAL A 76 17.81 8.19 3.00
N SER A 77 17.79 9.09 2.01
CA SER A 77 16.70 9.13 1.03
C SER A 77 16.63 7.84 0.18
N ARG A 78 17.79 7.26 -0.21
CA ARG A 78 17.82 5.99 -0.94
C ARG A 78 17.35 4.82 -0.08
N GLN A 79 17.78 4.75 1.17
CA GLN A 79 17.34 3.71 2.11
C GLN A 79 15.83 3.76 2.32
N LEU A 80 15.28 4.96 2.56
CA LEU A 80 13.84 5.15 2.69
C LEU A 80 13.10 4.80 1.40
N ALA A 81 13.63 5.17 0.23
CA ALA A 81 13.00 4.85 -1.04
C ALA A 81 12.91 3.33 -1.24
N LEU A 82 13.99 2.59 -0.98
CA LEU A 82 13.96 1.12 -1.07
C LEU A 82 12.94 0.52 -0.10
N LEU A 83 12.90 1.00 1.15
CA LEU A 83 11.96 0.50 2.16
C LEU A 83 10.49 0.71 1.76
N PHE A 84 10.18 1.83 1.10
CA PHE A 84 8.81 2.21 0.74
C PHE A 84 8.35 1.65 -0.61
N PHE A 85 9.23 1.62 -1.61
CA PHE A 85 8.84 1.29 -3.00
C PHE A 85 9.09 -0.18 -3.34
N LEU A 86 10.06 -0.86 -2.72
CA LEU A 86 10.32 -2.27 -3.00
C LEU A 86 9.08 -3.16 -2.73
N PRO A 87 8.36 -3.03 -1.59
CA PRO A 87 7.15 -3.82 -1.36
C PRO A 87 6.05 -3.58 -2.40
N ILE A 88 5.96 -2.35 -2.94
CA ILE A 88 4.95 -1.98 -3.93
C ILE A 88 5.25 -2.62 -5.28
N VAL A 89 6.52 -2.63 -5.70
CA VAL A 89 6.91 -3.32 -6.94
C VAL A 89 6.52 -4.80 -6.86
N ILE A 90 6.75 -5.43 -5.71
CA ILE A 90 6.35 -6.83 -5.47
C ILE A 90 4.82 -6.96 -5.51
N ALA A 91 4.09 -6.06 -4.85
CA ALA A 91 2.63 -6.07 -4.81
C ALA A 91 2.00 -5.89 -6.20
N ILE A 92 2.52 -4.98 -7.02
CA ILE A 92 2.06 -4.75 -8.41
C ILE A 92 2.31 -5.99 -9.25
N THR A 93 3.51 -6.58 -9.13
CA THR A 93 3.87 -7.80 -9.88
C THR A 93 2.95 -8.96 -9.50
N HIS A 94 2.70 -9.15 -8.20
CA HIS A 94 1.79 -10.19 -7.72
C HIS A 94 0.33 -9.93 -8.15
N SER A 95 -0.11 -8.67 -8.09
CA SER A 95 -1.44 -8.27 -8.53
C SER A 95 -1.66 -8.47 -10.02
N ALA A 96 -0.64 -8.23 -10.85
CA ALA A 96 -0.73 -8.46 -12.29
C ALA A 96 -1.04 -9.93 -12.61
N VAL A 97 -0.36 -10.87 -11.95
CA VAL A 97 -0.62 -12.32 -12.09
C VAL A 97 -2.01 -12.70 -11.57
N ALA A 98 -2.45 -12.11 -10.46
CA ALA A 98 -3.80 -12.32 -9.95
C ALA A 98 -4.87 -11.77 -10.92
N PHE A 99 -4.63 -10.63 -11.55
CA PHE A 99 -5.55 -10.03 -12.51
C PHE A 99 -5.65 -10.84 -13.80
N THR A 100 -4.56 -11.44 -14.29
CA THR A 100 -4.64 -12.33 -15.45
C THR A 100 -5.54 -13.52 -15.17
N ALA A 101 -5.43 -14.13 -13.99
CA ALA A 101 -6.33 -15.22 -13.58
C ALA A 101 -7.78 -14.75 -13.38
N LEU A 102 -7.98 -13.55 -12.81
CA LEU A 102 -9.32 -13.00 -12.61
C LEU A 102 -10.03 -12.69 -13.93
N GLN A 103 -9.30 -12.21 -14.95
CA GLN A 103 -9.88 -11.86 -16.24
C GLN A 103 -10.42 -13.08 -17.00
N GLU A 104 -9.86 -14.28 -16.76
CA GLU A 104 -10.38 -15.54 -17.31
C GLU A 104 -11.70 -15.97 -16.66
N LEU A 105 -11.94 -15.55 -15.41
CA LEU A 105 -13.15 -15.88 -14.65
C LEU A 105 -14.24 -14.82 -14.74
N ALA A 106 -13.90 -13.61 -15.18
CA ALA A 106 -14.81 -12.48 -15.22
C ALA A 106 -15.38 -12.26 -16.63
N ASP A 107 -16.71 -12.20 -16.73
CA ASP A 107 -17.42 -11.90 -17.98
C ASP A 107 -17.27 -10.43 -18.46
N PHE A 108 -16.60 -9.59 -17.67
CA PHE A 108 -16.39 -8.17 -17.94
C PHE A 108 -14.94 -7.76 -17.66
N SER A 109 -14.51 -6.67 -18.29
CA SER A 109 -13.17 -6.15 -18.05
C SER A 109 -13.09 -5.42 -16.71
N VAL A 110 -12.18 -5.88 -15.85
CA VAL A 110 -11.93 -5.28 -14.53
C VAL A 110 -10.71 -4.33 -14.53
N LEU A 111 -9.95 -4.31 -15.64
CA LEU A 111 -8.69 -3.60 -15.77
C LEU A 111 -8.78 -2.10 -15.46
N GLY A 112 -9.78 -1.40 -16.00
CA GLY A 112 -9.92 0.05 -15.82
C GLY A 112 -10.08 0.45 -14.34
N SER A 113 -11.00 -0.21 -13.64
CA SER A 113 -11.24 0.02 -12.21
C SER A 113 -10.01 -0.32 -11.36
N SER A 114 -9.32 -1.42 -11.67
CA SER A 114 -8.10 -1.83 -10.97
C SER A 114 -6.95 -0.83 -11.15
N ILE A 115 -6.75 -0.33 -12.37
CA ILE A 115 -5.72 0.68 -12.66
C ILE A 115 -6.01 1.97 -11.87
N MET A 116 -7.27 2.40 -11.82
CA MET A 116 -7.65 3.59 -11.04
C MET A 116 -7.32 3.44 -9.55
N VAL A 117 -7.59 2.26 -8.97
CA VAL A 117 -7.24 1.97 -7.56
C VAL A 117 -5.74 1.89 -7.34
N LEU A 118 -4.98 1.28 -8.26
CA LEU A 118 -3.51 1.24 -8.18
C LEU A 118 -2.90 2.64 -8.24
N ILE A 119 -3.41 3.51 -9.11
CA ILE A 119 -2.96 4.90 -9.22
C ILE A 119 -3.27 5.67 -7.92
N SER A 120 -4.48 5.53 -7.36
CA SER A 120 -4.83 6.23 -6.12
C SER A 120 -3.95 5.78 -4.95
N PHE A 121 -3.67 4.48 -4.84
CA PHE A 121 -2.76 3.93 -3.84
C PHE A 121 -1.32 4.44 -4.03
N LEU A 122 -0.83 4.48 -5.27
CA LEU A 122 0.50 4.98 -5.58
C LEU A 122 0.66 6.46 -5.21
N VAL A 123 -0.36 7.29 -5.48
CA VAL A 123 -0.38 8.71 -5.09
C VAL A 123 -0.31 8.85 -3.57
N LEU A 124 -1.13 8.12 -2.83
CA LEU A 124 -1.11 8.13 -1.36
C LEU A 124 0.26 7.71 -0.81
N GLN A 125 0.89 6.68 -1.39
CA GLN A 125 2.22 6.25 -0.99
C GLN A 125 3.27 7.34 -1.24
N ILE A 126 3.24 7.99 -2.40
CA ILE A 126 4.22 9.04 -2.73
C ILE A 126 4.11 10.19 -1.72
N ILE A 127 2.88 10.62 -1.38
CA ILE A 127 2.64 11.63 -0.35
C ILE A 127 3.22 11.17 0.99
N TYR A 128 2.92 9.94 1.41
CA TYR A 128 3.41 9.37 2.66
C TYR A 128 4.94 9.30 2.71
N PHE A 129 5.59 8.89 1.62
CA PHE A 129 7.04 8.87 1.48
C PHE A 129 7.67 10.25 1.71
N TYR A 130 7.13 11.30 1.08
CA TYR A 130 7.66 12.65 1.26
C TYR A 130 7.52 13.15 2.70
N VAL A 131 6.37 12.90 3.34
CA VAL A 131 6.12 13.28 4.73
C VAL A 131 7.13 12.58 5.67
N VAL A 132 7.27 11.26 5.57
CA VAL A 132 8.18 10.50 6.44
C VAL A 132 9.63 10.89 6.19
N ARG A 133 10.04 11.03 4.92
CA ARG A 133 11.39 11.46 4.56
C ARG A 133 11.74 12.82 5.17
N ALA A 134 10.84 13.79 5.07
CA ALA A 134 11.06 15.13 5.63
C ALA A 134 11.24 15.08 7.15
N GLN A 135 10.37 14.36 7.85
CA GLN A 135 10.46 14.21 9.32
C GLN A 135 11.74 13.48 9.74
N TYR A 136 12.10 12.40 9.06
CA TYR A 136 13.27 11.60 9.39
C TYR A 136 14.57 12.40 9.17
N LEU A 137 14.71 13.09 8.03
CA LEU A 137 15.88 13.94 7.77
C LEU A 137 16.01 15.08 8.77
N LYS A 138 14.90 15.73 9.16
CA LYS A 138 14.89 16.77 10.18
C LYS A 138 15.42 16.25 11.52
N LYS A 139 14.99 15.04 11.92
CA LYS A 139 15.43 14.39 13.16
C LYS A 139 16.91 14.00 13.09
N MET A 140 17.37 13.49 11.95
CA MET A 140 18.78 13.15 11.72
C MET A 140 19.70 14.37 11.82
N TYR A 141 19.35 15.48 11.16
CA TYR A 141 20.19 16.67 11.19
C TYR A 141 20.33 17.25 12.59
N LYS A 142 19.23 17.34 13.35
CA LYS A 142 19.24 17.89 14.73
C LYS A 142 20.11 17.06 15.69
N THR A 143 20.22 15.76 15.47
CA THR A 143 20.96 14.87 16.38
C THR A 143 22.44 14.74 16.02
N ILE A 144 22.78 14.86 14.73
CA ILE A 144 24.15 14.66 14.23
C ILE A 144 24.93 15.97 14.11
N PHE A 145 24.28 17.05 13.68
CA PHE A 145 24.88 18.36 13.42
C PHE A 145 24.27 19.45 14.30
#